data_AF-A0A662JLN6-F1
#
_entry.id   AF-A0A662JLN6-F1
#
_cell.length_a   1.000
_cell.length_b   1.000
_cell.length_c   1.000
_cell.angle_alpha   90.00
_cell.angle_beta   90.00
_cell.angle_gamma   90.00
#
_symmetry.space_group_name_H-M   'P 1'
#
loop_
_entity.id
_entity.type
_entity.pdbx_description
1 polymer ?
#
loop_
_entity_poly.entity_id
_entity_poly.type
_entity_poly.pdbx_seq_one_letter_code
_entity_poly.pdbx_strand_id
1 'polypeptide(L)'
;MRCVKHAEYTCNLNSIINGTFKKLDEYVKQALKSKNPIDIFVKDYWRLFQNLKKEMGTSAGFQQWLPEYLTFKSIKNYLEERLQVKFKSEELTENLRKFVSENNGVLELRHNAPILPKEKNERMGIRPDIAIMLNGKPIAIFEIKVCVVDDKAVRGIRDSFNKILERSQNSPLLYVVLFSEKIAIKEEGSIAKELRELKKTGVKFIVSSDFHSNVISKDDIVLLKEALDKIYKKLELKKNIDIR
;
A
#
# COMPACT_ATOMS: atom_id res chain seq x y z
N MET A 1 -22.45 20.38 20.42
CA MET A 1 -21.96 19.72 19.20
C MET A 1 -21.42 20.78 18.25
N ARG A 2 -20.11 20.80 17.98
CA ARG A 2 -19.52 21.72 16.98
C ARG A 2 -19.26 20.91 15.70
N CYS A 3 -19.98 21.21 14.64
CA CYS A 3 -19.66 20.77 13.28
C CYS A 3 -18.30 21.36 12.90
N VAL A 4 -17.28 20.52 12.81
CA VAL A 4 -16.01 20.89 12.19
C VAL A 4 -16.24 20.85 10.68
N LYS A 5 -16.37 22.03 10.06
CA LYS A 5 -16.29 22.16 8.61
C LYS A 5 -14.88 21.74 8.19
N HIS A 6 -14.75 20.57 7.58
CA HIS A 6 -13.52 20.23 6.87
C HIS A 6 -13.37 21.19 5.70
N ALA A 7 -12.32 22.00 5.71
CA ALA A 7 -11.95 22.81 4.56
C ALA A 7 -11.59 21.86 3.41
N GLU A 8 -12.35 21.92 2.32
CA GLU A 8 -12.03 21.24 1.07
C GLU A 8 -10.81 21.92 0.45
N TYR A 9 -9.63 21.35 0.67
CA TYR A 9 -8.48 21.64 -0.19
C TYR A 9 -8.71 20.94 -1.52
N THR A 10 -9.42 21.60 -2.45
CA THR A 10 -9.43 21.18 -3.86
C THR A 10 -8.06 21.49 -4.45
N CYS A 11 -7.14 20.52 -4.37
CA CYS A 11 -5.98 20.50 -5.24
C CYS A 11 -6.49 20.57 -6.69
N ASN A 12 -5.93 21.44 -7.53
CA ASN A 12 -6.30 21.53 -8.95
C ASN A 12 -5.72 20.30 -9.70
N LEU A 13 -6.25 19.13 -9.38
CA LEU A 13 -5.86 17.81 -9.86
C LEU A 13 -5.93 17.75 -11.39
N ASN A 14 -6.96 18.36 -11.98
CA ASN A 14 -7.11 18.44 -13.44
C ASN A 14 -5.94 19.16 -14.09
N SER A 15 -5.46 20.27 -13.52
CA SER A 15 -4.28 20.96 -14.05
C SER A 15 -2.99 20.14 -13.93
N ILE A 16 -2.82 19.37 -12.85
CA ILE A 16 -1.63 18.53 -12.64
C ILE A 16 -1.62 17.34 -13.60
N ILE A 17 -2.74 16.63 -13.71
CA ILE A 17 -2.90 15.46 -14.58
C ILE A 17 -2.76 15.88 -16.05
N ASN A 18 -3.47 16.91 -16.48
CA ASN A 18 -3.40 17.40 -17.86
C ASN A 18 -2.00 17.95 -18.19
N GLY A 19 -1.36 18.65 -17.24
CA GLY A 19 0.01 19.09 -17.39
C GLY A 19 1.01 17.94 -17.54
N THR A 20 0.73 16.79 -16.92
CA THR A 20 1.56 15.58 -17.02
C THR A 20 1.42 14.93 -18.39
N PHE A 21 0.19 14.73 -18.88
CA PHE A 21 -0.05 14.19 -20.22
C PHE A 21 0.53 15.07 -21.32
N LYS A 22 0.38 16.40 -21.20
CA LYS A 22 0.98 17.33 -22.16
C LYS A 22 2.52 17.16 -22.26
N LYS A 23 3.20 17.00 -21.12
CA LYS A 23 4.65 16.74 -21.10
C LYS A 23 5.01 15.40 -21.72
N LEU A 24 4.20 14.36 -21.52
CA LEU A 24 4.39 13.06 -22.16
C LEU A 24 4.22 13.16 -23.67
N ASP A 25 3.22 13.90 -24.16
CA ASP A 25 3.01 14.12 -25.60
C ASP A 25 4.18 14.88 -26.24
N GLU A 26 4.69 15.91 -25.55
CA GLU A 26 5.88 16.65 -25.99
C GLU A 26 7.12 15.74 -26.04
N TYR A 27 7.30 14.88 -25.04
CA TYR A 27 8.36 13.87 -25.01
C TYR A 27 8.26 12.89 -26.19
N VAL A 28 7.07 12.35 -26.46
CA VAL A 28 6.84 11.44 -27.60
C VAL A 28 7.17 12.16 -28.91
N LYS A 29 6.71 13.40 -29.10
CA LYS A 29 7.04 14.21 -30.29
C LYS A 29 8.54 14.43 -30.46
N GLN A 30 9.29 14.59 -29.37
CA GLN A 30 10.75 14.72 -29.42
C GLN A 30 11.42 13.38 -29.76
N ALA A 31 11.00 12.29 -29.14
CA ALA A 31 11.57 10.96 -29.40
C ALA A 31 11.37 10.51 -30.86
N LEU A 32 10.22 10.86 -31.47
CA LEU A 32 9.92 10.61 -32.88
C LEU A 32 10.86 11.31 -33.86
N LYS A 33 11.65 12.30 -33.43
CA LYS A 33 12.70 12.94 -34.26
C LYS A 33 13.99 12.12 -34.35
N SER A 34 14.15 11.09 -33.51
CA SER A 34 15.32 10.21 -33.54
C SER A 34 15.20 9.15 -34.64
N LYS A 35 16.34 8.55 -35.02
CA LYS A 35 16.38 7.46 -36.01
C LYS A 35 15.61 6.22 -35.54
N ASN A 36 15.55 5.97 -34.23
CA ASN A 36 14.81 4.87 -33.62
C ASN A 36 14.23 5.30 -32.25
N PRO A 37 12.97 5.78 -32.22
CA PRO A 37 12.32 6.24 -30.99
C PRO A 37 12.21 5.16 -29.90
N ILE A 38 12.17 3.89 -30.30
CA ILE A 38 12.08 2.75 -29.37
C ILE A 38 13.31 2.70 -28.45
N ASP A 39 14.51 3.01 -28.95
CA ASP A 39 15.72 2.98 -28.12
C ASP A 39 15.66 4.02 -26.99
N ILE A 40 15.08 5.20 -27.28
CA ILE A 40 14.83 6.25 -26.29
C ILE A 40 13.83 5.74 -25.25
N PHE A 41 12.69 5.19 -25.69
CA PHE A 41 11.66 4.69 -24.79
C PHE A 41 12.17 3.55 -23.89
N VAL A 42 12.96 2.61 -24.42
CA VAL A 42 13.54 1.51 -23.64
C VAL A 42 14.49 2.05 -22.57
N LYS A 43 15.38 2.97 -22.93
CA LYS A 43 16.34 3.58 -21.99
C LYS A 43 15.62 4.32 -20.86
N ASP A 44 14.63 5.13 -21.20
CA ASP A 44 13.91 5.94 -20.22
C ASP A 44 12.93 5.11 -19.38
N TYR A 45 12.34 4.06 -19.96
CA TYR A 45 11.59 3.05 -19.21
C TYR A 45 12.45 2.42 -18.12
N TRP A 46 13.67 1.99 -18.45
CA TRP A 46 14.60 1.45 -17.45
C TRP A 46 14.96 2.48 -16.37
N ARG A 47 15.12 3.75 -16.74
CA ARG A 47 15.37 4.82 -15.75
C ARG A 47 14.17 5.01 -14.81
N LEU A 48 12.95 5.03 -15.35
CA LEU A 48 11.72 5.11 -14.57
C LEU A 48 11.59 3.91 -13.62
N PHE A 49 11.85 2.71 -14.12
CA PHE A 49 11.85 1.48 -13.33
C PHE A 49 12.83 1.55 -12.15
N GLN A 50 14.07 2.00 -12.38
CA GLN A 50 15.07 2.16 -11.32
C GLN A 50 14.70 3.26 -10.31
N ASN A 51 14.10 4.36 -10.78
CA ASN A 51 13.65 5.44 -9.91
C ASN A 51 12.49 4.99 -9.01
N LEU A 52 11.50 4.26 -9.55
CA LEU A 52 10.42 3.70 -8.74
C LEU A 52 10.94 2.71 -7.70
N LYS A 53 11.88 1.84 -8.07
CA LYS A 53 12.55 0.93 -7.13
C LYS A 53 13.24 1.68 -5.99
N LYS A 54 13.85 2.84 -6.26
CA LYS A 54 14.44 3.69 -5.20
C LYS A 54 13.39 4.35 -4.31
N GLU A 55 12.28 4.79 -4.90
CA GLU A 55 11.22 5.52 -4.18
C GLU A 55 10.30 4.64 -3.33
N MET A 56 10.01 3.42 -3.79
CA MET A 56 9.06 2.50 -3.13
C MET A 56 9.68 1.19 -2.66
N GLY A 57 10.93 0.93 -3.03
CA GLY A 57 11.71 -0.22 -2.58
C GLY A 57 11.57 -1.47 -3.45
N THR A 58 10.61 -1.49 -4.37
CA THR A 58 10.45 -2.54 -5.37
C THR A 58 9.96 -1.93 -6.68
N SER A 59 10.16 -2.66 -7.76
CA SER A 59 9.56 -2.38 -9.06
C SER A 59 8.67 -3.51 -9.55
N ALA A 60 8.43 -4.51 -8.69
CA ALA A 60 7.44 -5.55 -8.95
C ALA A 60 6.05 -4.91 -9.05
N GLY A 61 5.25 -5.32 -10.06
CA GLY A 61 3.91 -4.76 -10.26
C GLY A 61 3.89 -3.40 -10.97
N PHE A 62 4.92 -3.06 -11.75
CA PHE A 62 5.00 -1.79 -12.51
C PHE A 62 3.75 -1.44 -13.33
N GLN A 63 2.87 -2.38 -13.65
CA GLN A 63 1.61 -2.10 -14.36
C GLN A 63 0.50 -1.49 -13.47
N GLN A 64 0.56 -1.66 -12.14
CA GLN A 64 -0.42 -1.15 -11.15
C GLN A 64 0.20 -0.12 -10.19
N TRP A 65 1.31 0.49 -10.60
CA TRP A 65 2.22 1.24 -9.73
C TRP A 65 1.66 2.54 -9.15
N LEU A 66 0.78 3.27 -9.84
CA LEU A 66 0.40 4.61 -9.39
C LEU A 66 -0.44 4.56 -8.09
N PRO A 67 -1.50 3.74 -7.98
CA PRO A 67 -2.22 3.53 -6.73
C PRO A 67 -1.32 3.08 -5.56
N GLU A 68 -0.42 2.13 -5.82
CA GLU A 68 0.54 1.63 -4.83
C GLU A 68 1.52 2.72 -4.39
N TYR A 69 2.07 3.48 -5.35
CA TYR A 69 2.98 4.60 -5.11
C TYR A 69 2.32 5.67 -4.25
N LEU A 70 1.12 6.11 -4.61
CA LEU A 70 0.40 7.14 -3.86
C LEU A 70 0.08 6.67 -2.44
N THR A 71 -0.34 5.41 -2.28
CA THR A 71 -0.63 4.83 -0.96
C THR A 71 0.65 4.72 -0.12
N PHE A 72 1.73 4.21 -0.70
CA PHE A 72 3.03 4.08 -0.06
C PHE A 72 3.59 5.44 0.39
N LYS A 73 3.61 6.44 -0.50
CA LYS A 73 4.08 7.79 -0.17
C LYS A 73 3.19 8.46 0.87
N SER A 74 1.87 8.23 0.84
CA SER A 74 0.96 8.73 1.87
C SER A 74 1.29 8.15 3.25
N ILE A 75 1.47 6.83 3.34
CA ILE A 75 1.88 6.15 4.59
C ILE A 75 3.23 6.68 5.07
N LYS A 76 4.25 6.67 4.19
CA LYS A 76 5.61 7.10 4.53
C LYS A 76 5.63 8.54 5.03
N ASN A 77 5.10 9.47 4.25
CA ASN A 77 5.13 10.90 4.59
C ASN A 77 4.36 11.18 5.88
N TYR A 78 3.20 10.55 6.07
CA TYR A 78 2.43 10.70 7.30
C TYR A 78 3.24 10.24 8.52
N LEU A 79 3.92 9.09 8.44
CA LEU A 79 4.72 8.58 9.54
C LEU A 79 5.96 9.46 9.80
N GLU A 80 6.62 9.95 8.76
CA GLU A 80 7.77 10.88 8.90
C GLU A 80 7.36 12.16 9.63
N GLU A 81 6.24 12.76 9.23
CA GLU A 81 5.72 13.98 9.83
C GLU A 81 5.31 13.76 11.28
N ARG A 82 4.50 12.72 11.54
CA ARG A 82 3.90 12.48 12.86
C ARG A 82 4.89 11.97 13.89
N LEU A 83 5.86 11.15 13.47
CA LEU A 83 6.89 10.61 14.36
C LEU A 83 8.15 11.47 14.39
N GLN A 84 8.24 12.51 13.56
CA GLN A 84 9.43 13.35 13.37
C GLN A 84 10.69 12.52 13.07
N VAL A 85 10.55 11.57 12.15
CA VAL A 85 11.63 10.71 11.67
C VAL A 85 11.81 10.86 10.17
N LYS A 86 12.99 10.49 9.67
CA LYS A 86 13.20 10.23 8.24
C LYS A 86 13.38 8.74 8.02
N PHE A 87 12.89 8.26 6.89
CA PHE A 87 13.16 6.91 6.42
C PHE A 87 14.29 6.93 5.39
N LYS A 88 15.34 6.16 5.67
CA LYS A 88 16.38 5.83 4.69
C LYS A 88 16.08 4.51 4.01
N SER A 89 16.48 4.39 2.74
CA SER A 89 16.37 3.13 2.00
C SER A 89 17.53 2.20 2.38
N GLU A 90 17.23 0.94 2.68
CA GLU A 90 18.20 -0.12 2.91
C GLU A 90 17.94 -1.28 1.95
N GLU A 91 19.01 -1.89 1.45
CA GLU A 91 18.90 -3.06 0.57
C GLU A 91 18.46 -4.29 1.38
N LEU A 92 17.46 -5.00 0.86
CA LEU A 92 17.01 -6.30 1.39
C LEU A 92 17.54 -7.45 0.51
N THR A 93 17.51 -7.24 -0.80
CA THR A 93 18.14 -8.08 -1.83
C THR A 93 18.51 -7.17 -3.01
N GLU A 94 19.24 -7.68 -4.00
CA GLU A 94 19.54 -6.94 -5.24
C GLU A 94 18.28 -6.30 -5.85
N ASN A 95 17.12 -6.94 -5.72
CA ASN A 95 15.85 -6.51 -6.31
C ASN A 95 14.85 -5.87 -5.36
N LEU A 96 15.11 -5.86 -4.05
CA LEU A 96 14.18 -5.35 -3.05
C LEU A 96 14.90 -4.49 -2.02
N ARG A 97 14.26 -3.39 -1.65
CA ARG A 97 14.70 -2.50 -0.58
C ARG A 97 13.57 -2.36 0.43
N LYS A 98 13.97 -2.11 1.68
CA LYS A 98 13.09 -1.68 2.75
C LYS A 98 13.43 -0.24 3.13
N PHE A 99 12.55 0.40 3.87
CA PHE A 99 12.78 1.74 4.40
C PHE A 99 12.80 1.66 5.91
N VAL A 100 13.83 2.22 6.53
CA VAL A 100 14.07 2.10 7.96
C VAL A 100 14.22 3.49 8.57
N SER A 101 13.65 3.71 9.76
CA SER A 101 13.75 4.98 10.48
C SER A 101 15.19 5.28 10.89
N GLU A 102 15.70 6.46 10.54
CA GLU A 102 17.09 6.85 10.81
C GLU A 102 17.41 6.91 12.31
N ASN A 103 16.46 7.32 13.14
CA ASN A 103 16.70 7.63 14.56
C ASN A 103 16.81 6.41 15.49
N ASN A 104 16.51 5.19 15.03
CA ASN A 104 16.63 3.99 15.85
C ASN A 104 16.64 2.66 15.08
N GLY A 105 16.37 2.64 13.77
CA GLY A 105 16.35 1.38 13.01
C GLY A 105 15.13 0.49 13.26
N VAL A 106 14.23 0.88 14.18
CA VAL A 106 13.21 0.01 14.77
C VAL A 106 11.93 -0.04 13.94
N LEU A 107 11.57 1.07 13.27
CA LEU A 107 10.41 1.15 12.40
C LEU A 107 10.83 0.90 10.96
N GLU A 108 10.18 -0.05 10.30
CA GLU A 108 10.42 -0.34 8.89
C GLU A 108 9.13 -0.25 8.05
N LEU A 109 9.28 0.20 6.81
CA LEU A 109 8.27 0.06 5.76
C LEU A 109 8.78 -0.89 4.69
N ARG A 110 7.94 -1.82 4.27
CA ARG A 110 8.22 -2.83 3.25
C ARG A 110 7.13 -2.80 2.19
N HIS A 111 7.49 -2.77 0.91
CA HIS A 111 6.55 -2.85 -0.23
C HIS A 111 6.86 -4.11 -1.03
N ASN A 112 5.84 -4.99 -1.18
CA ASN A 112 5.94 -6.27 -1.89
C ASN A 112 7.21 -7.06 -1.54
N ALA A 113 7.54 -7.09 -0.25
CA ALA A 113 8.74 -7.73 0.27
C ALA A 113 8.36 -8.70 1.39
N PRO A 114 9.14 -9.78 1.57
CA PRO A 114 8.88 -10.74 2.64
C PRO A 114 8.89 -10.06 4.02
N ILE A 115 7.88 -10.35 4.85
CA ILE A 115 7.78 -9.80 6.22
C ILE A 115 8.01 -10.84 7.32
N LEU A 116 8.07 -12.11 6.97
CA LEU A 116 8.29 -13.24 7.87
C LEU A 116 9.35 -14.19 7.27
N PRO A 117 10.02 -15.00 8.10
CA PRO A 117 10.87 -16.07 7.62
C PRO A 117 10.10 -17.01 6.68
N LYS A 118 10.79 -17.45 5.64
CA LYS A 118 10.26 -18.37 4.63
C LYS A 118 10.19 -19.80 5.22
N GLU A 119 9.07 -20.49 5.05
CA GLU A 119 9.01 -21.92 5.38
C GLU A 119 9.71 -22.79 4.32
N LYS A 120 10.18 -23.98 4.72
CA LYS A 120 10.91 -24.92 3.84
C LYS A 120 10.15 -25.25 2.54
N ASN A 121 8.81 -25.27 2.58
CA ASN A 121 7.96 -25.65 1.45
C ASN A 121 7.42 -24.46 0.64
N GLU A 122 7.66 -23.22 1.08
CA GLU A 122 7.22 -22.04 0.35
C GLU A 122 8.24 -21.73 -0.75
N ARG A 123 7.82 -21.26 -1.94
CA ARG A 123 8.77 -20.75 -2.94
C ARG A 123 9.28 -19.36 -2.54
N MET A 124 8.41 -18.56 -1.94
CA MET A 124 8.65 -17.19 -1.50
C MET A 124 7.95 -16.99 -0.15
N GLY A 125 8.56 -16.27 0.79
CA GLY A 125 7.88 -15.88 2.03
C GLY A 125 6.71 -14.92 1.75
N ILE A 126 5.82 -14.75 2.73
CA ILE A 126 4.61 -13.90 2.62
C ILE A 126 4.99 -12.44 2.35
N ARG A 127 4.40 -11.86 1.31
CA ARG A 127 4.64 -10.48 0.84
C ARG A 127 3.30 -9.74 0.70
N PRO A 128 2.91 -8.95 1.70
CA PRO A 128 1.82 -8.01 1.48
C PRO A 128 2.25 -6.87 0.55
N ASP A 129 1.28 -6.14 0.02
CA ASP A 129 1.56 -4.96 -0.80
C ASP A 129 2.33 -3.94 0.03
N ILE A 130 1.84 -3.52 1.22
CA ILE A 130 2.63 -2.67 2.12
C ILE A 130 2.56 -3.21 3.55
N ALA A 131 3.70 -3.28 4.23
CA ALA A 131 3.78 -3.60 5.65
C ALA A 131 4.52 -2.53 6.44
N ILE A 132 4.02 -2.28 7.65
CA ILE A 132 4.66 -1.46 8.67
C ILE A 132 5.15 -2.40 9.76
N MET A 133 6.45 -2.39 10.02
CA MET A 133 7.11 -3.28 10.96
C MET A 133 7.68 -2.47 12.13
N LEU A 134 7.59 -3.01 13.35
CA LEU A 134 8.24 -2.47 14.55
C LEU A 134 9.05 -3.59 15.20
N ASN A 135 10.35 -3.37 15.40
CA ASN A 135 11.26 -4.38 15.98
C ASN A 135 11.16 -5.73 15.24
N GLY A 136 11.12 -5.68 13.89
CA GLY A 136 10.99 -6.86 13.04
C GLY A 136 9.62 -7.55 13.06
N LYS A 137 8.62 -7.01 13.78
CA LYS A 137 7.26 -7.57 13.88
C LYS A 137 6.24 -6.71 13.11
N PRO A 138 5.33 -7.31 12.33
CA PRO A 138 4.30 -6.54 11.62
C PRO A 138 3.34 -5.87 12.59
N ILE A 139 3.07 -4.58 12.39
CA ILE A 139 2.09 -3.77 13.14
C ILE A 139 0.84 -3.52 12.31
N ALA A 140 1.03 -3.31 11.00
CA ALA A 140 -0.06 -3.09 10.06
C ALA A 140 0.33 -3.57 8.67
N ILE A 141 -0.68 -4.01 7.92
CA ILE A 141 -0.59 -4.53 6.57
C ILE A 141 -1.65 -3.84 5.73
N PHE A 142 -1.27 -3.45 4.52
CA PHE A 142 -2.16 -2.95 3.50
C PHE A 142 -2.09 -3.86 2.28
N GLU A 143 -3.26 -4.28 1.82
CA GLU A 143 -3.47 -4.96 0.55
C GLU A 143 -4.19 -4.00 -0.39
N ILE A 144 -3.57 -3.67 -1.52
CA ILE A 144 -4.05 -2.69 -2.48
C ILE A 144 -4.60 -3.44 -3.69
N LYS A 145 -5.86 -3.17 -4.05
CA LYS A 145 -6.51 -3.79 -5.20
C LYS A 145 -7.11 -2.70 -6.09
N VAL A 146 -6.52 -2.57 -7.28
CA VAL A 146 -6.92 -1.57 -8.28
C VAL A 146 -8.15 -2.00 -9.07
N CYS A 147 -8.21 -3.28 -9.42
CA CYS A 147 -9.28 -3.88 -10.20
C CYS A 147 -10.20 -4.75 -9.33
N VAL A 148 -11.30 -5.22 -9.94
CA VAL A 148 -12.23 -6.18 -9.34
C VAL A 148 -11.48 -7.33 -8.68
N VAL A 149 -11.81 -7.57 -7.41
CA VAL A 149 -11.29 -8.68 -6.62
C VAL A 149 -12.16 -9.92 -6.88
N ASP A 150 -11.58 -11.00 -7.39
CA ASP A 150 -12.24 -12.30 -7.47
C ASP A 150 -12.16 -13.05 -6.13
N ASP A 151 -12.87 -14.17 -6.03
CA ASP A 151 -12.93 -14.95 -4.79
C ASP A 151 -11.56 -15.50 -4.38
N LYS A 152 -10.74 -15.87 -5.36
CA LYS A 152 -9.35 -16.32 -5.15
C LYS A 152 -8.49 -15.22 -4.55
N ALA A 153 -8.60 -13.98 -5.01
CA ALA A 153 -7.85 -12.86 -4.47
C ALA A 153 -8.28 -12.53 -3.04
N VAL A 154 -9.59 -12.49 -2.74
CA VAL A 154 -10.08 -12.29 -1.36
C VAL A 154 -9.59 -13.41 -0.44
N ARG A 155 -9.72 -14.67 -0.90
CA ARG A 155 -9.22 -15.83 -0.17
C ARG A 155 -7.71 -15.74 0.08
N GLY A 156 -6.94 -15.37 -0.93
CA GLY A 156 -5.49 -15.20 -0.84
C GLY A 156 -5.06 -14.18 0.21
N ILE A 157 -5.78 -13.05 0.31
CA ILE A 157 -5.56 -12.06 1.37
C ILE A 157 -5.83 -12.68 2.75
N ARG A 158 -6.99 -13.32 2.92
CA ARG A 158 -7.38 -13.95 4.19
C ARG A 158 -6.35 -14.99 4.63
N ASP A 159 -6.02 -15.92 3.75
CA ASP A 159 -5.14 -17.04 4.05
C ASP A 159 -3.71 -16.54 4.36
N SER A 160 -3.23 -15.53 3.62
CA SER A 160 -1.94 -14.88 3.90
C SER A 160 -1.96 -14.17 5.26
N PHE A 161 -3.04 -13.46 5.58
CA PHE A 161 -3.17 -12.76 6.86
C PHE A 161 -3.26 -13.73 8.04
N ASN A 162 -4.01 -14.82 7.92
CA ASN A 162 -4.09 -15.85 8.95
C ASN A 162 -2.71 -16.45 9.24
N LYS A 163 -1.93 -16.78 8.20
CA LYS A 163 -0.53 -17.21 8.38
C LYS A 163 0.32 -16.16 9.09
N ILE A 164 0.09 -14.87 8.82
CA ILE A 164 0.81 -13.80 9.52
C ILE A 164 0.41 -13.77 11.00
N LEU A 165 -0.88 -13.91 11.32
CA LEU A 165 -1.35 -13.99 12.70
C LEU A 165 -0.78 -15.19 13.45
N GLU A 166 -0.76 -16.36 12.82
CA GLU A 166 -0.23 -17.60 13.41
C GLU A 166 1.28 -17.51 13.71
N ARG A 167 2.03 -16.85 12.82
CA ARG A 167 3.50 -16.78 12.91
C ARG A 167 4.00 -15.53 13.63
N SER A 168 3.16 -14.51 13.80
CA SER A 168 3.55 -13.27 14.46
C SER A 168 3.21 -13.33 15.95
N GLN A 169 4.16 -12.96 16.81
CA GLN A 169 3.89 -12.66 18.22
C GLN A 169 3.12 -11.34 18.42
N ASN A 170 2.41 -10.88 17.39
CA ASN A 170 1.70 -9.62 17.38
C ASN A 170 0.41 -9.78 16.57
N SER A 171 -0.57 -8.92 16.84
CA SER A 171 -1.81 -8.87 16.08
C SER A 171 -1.77 -7.67 15.15
N PRO A 172 -1.17 -7.76 13.95
CA PRO A 172 -1.16 -6.65 13.00
C PRO A 172 -2.59 -6.22 12.62
N LEU A 173 -2.74 -4.95 12.25
CA LEU A 173 -3.97 -4.44 11.65
C LEU A 173 -3.97 -4.78 10.16
N LEU A 174 -5.08 -5.28 9.63
CA LEU A 174 -5.26 -5.50 8.19
C LEU A 174 -6.14 -4.40 7.59
N TYR A 175 -5.62 -3.78 6.54
CA TYR A 175 -6.37 -2.84 5.71
C TYR A 175 -6.39 -3.31 4.27
N VAL A 176 -7.55 -3.24 3.62
CA VAL A 176 -7.68 -3.49 2.18
C VAL A 176 -8.07 -2.18 1.51
N VAL A 177 -7.24 -1.70 0.60
CA VAL A 177 -7.48 -0.48 -0.19
C VAL A 177 -8.08 -0.87 -1.53
N LEU A 178 -9.29 -0.39 -1.81
CA LEU A 178 -10.04 -0.70 -3.03
C LEU A 178 -10.20 0.56 -3.86
N PHE A 179 -9.62 0.58 -5.05
CA PHE A 179 -9.78 1.69 -6.01
C PHE A 179 -10.94 1.48 -6.99
N SER A 180 -11.50 0.27 -7.06
CA SER A 180 -12.63 -0.03 -7.94
C SER A 180 -13.93 0.53 -7.35
N GLU A 181 -14.51 1.53 -8.02
CA GLU A 181 -15.79 2.16 -7.67
C GLU A 181 -16.95 1.14 -7.62
N LYS A 182 -16.85 0.04 -8.38
CA LYS A 182 -17.90 -0.98 -8.51
C LYS A 182 -17.39 -2.37 -8.15
N ILE A 183 -17.60 -2.79 -6.90
CA ILE A 183 -17.50 -4.21 -6.51
C ILE A 183 -18.91 -4.82 -6.35
N ALA A 184 -19.93 -4.03 -5.98
CA ALA A 184 -21.30 -4.47 -5.73
C ALA A 184 -21.89 -5.45 -6.77
N ILE A 185 -21.64 -5.24 -8.07
CA ILE A 185 -22.18 -6.09 -9.16
C ILE A 185 -21.64 -7.53 -9.09
N LYS A 186 -20.52 -7.76 -8.41
CA LYS A 186 -19.82 -9.05 -8.33
C LYS A 186 -19.79 -9.64 -6.93
N GLU A 187 -20.48 -9.04 -5.96
CA GLU A 187 -20.57 -9.56 -4.58
C GLU A 187 -21.66 -10.62 -4.40
N GLU A 188 -21.81 -11.49 -5.40
CA GLU A 188 -22.69 -12.65 -5.33
C GLU A 188 -21.86 -13.93 -5.24
N GLY A 189 -22.50 -15.03 -4.82
CA GLY A 189 -21.87 -16.34 -4.78
C GLY A 189 -20.60 -16.42 -3.93
N SER A 190 -19.50 -16.89 -4.52
CA SER A 190 -18.27 -17.20 -3.80
C SER A 190 -17.56 -15.95 -3.27
N ILE A 191 -17.56 -14.84 -4.01
CA ILE A 191 -16.90 -13.58 -3.60
C ILE A 191 -17.54 -13.05 -2.32
N ALA A 192 -18.88 -13.03 -2.24
CA ALA A 192 -19.61 -12.59 -1.06
C ALA A 192 -19.25 -13.40 0.18
N LYS A 193 -19.13 -14.72 0.01
CA LYS A 193 -18.74 -15.64 1.08
C LYS A 193 -17.32 -15.34 1.56
N GLU A 194 -16.37 -15.21 0.64
CA GLU A 194 -14.97 -14.93 1.01
C GLU A 194 -14.82 -13.55 1.69
N LEU A 195 -15.56 -12.53 1.24
CA LEU A 195 -15.56 -11.22 1.89
C LEU A 195 -16.12 -11.28 3.33
N ARG A 196 -17.20 -12.04 3.56
CA ARG A 196 -17.73 -12.27 4.92
C ARG A 196 -16.73 -12.98 5.81
N GLU A 197 -16.02 -13.99 5.29
CA GLU A 197 -14.97 -14.66 6.05
C GLU A 197 -13.78 -13.74 6.33
N LEU A 198 -13.36 -12.93 5.35
CA LEU A 198 -12.29 -11.96 5.54
C LEU A 198 -12.65 -10.94 6.62
N LYS A 199 -13.89 -10.45 6.66
CA LYS A 199 -14.39 -9.55 7.71
C LYS A 199 -14.22 -10.08 9.13
N LYS A 200 -14.34 -11.40 9.34
CA LYS A 200 -14.15 -12.01 10.66
C LYS A 200 -12.71 -11.86 11.19
N THR A 201 -11.74 -11.54 10.33
CA THR A 201 -10.36 -11.26 10.75
C THR A 201 -10.18 -9.87 11.38
N GLY A 202 -11.23 -9.03 11.35
CA GLY A 202 -11.18 -7.65 11.82
C GLY A 202 -10.57 -6.67 10.81
N VAL A 203 -10.46 -7.07 9.54
CA VAL A 203 -10.05 -6.19 8.43
C VAL A 203 -10.87 -4.91 8.39
N LYS A 204 -10.26 -3.82 7.95
CA LYS A 204 -10.95 -2.59 7.56
C LYS A 204 -10.69 -2.26 6.10
N PHE A 205 -11.68 -1.67 5.45
CA PHE A 205 -11.62 -1.31 4.04
C PHE A 205 -11.42 0.19 3.89
N ILE A 206 -10.52 0.57 2.99
CA ILE A 206 -10.30 1.96 2.57
C ILE A 206 -10.81 2.04 1.14
N VAL A 207 -11.89 2.80 0.95
CA VAL A 207 -12.63 2.84 -0.32
C VAL A 207 -12.91 4.28 -0.72
N SER A 208 -13.26 4.49 -1.99
CA SER A 208 -13.72 5.80 -2.47
C SER A 208 -15.10 6.15 -1.87
N SER A 209 -15.45 7.43 -1.85
CA SER A 209 -16.70 7.92 -1.25
C SER A 209 -17.96 7.44 -1.97
N ASP A 210 -17.83 7.08 -3.25
CA ASP A 210 -18.87 6.52 -4.12
C ASP A 210 -18.88 4.98 -4.12
N PHE A 211 -18.08 4.35 -3.26
CA PHE A 211 -18.06 2.90 -3.15
C PHE A 211 -19.39 2.35 -2.61
N HIS A 212 -19.91 1.35 -3.32
CA HIS A 212 -21.11 0.62 -2.91
C HIS A 212 -20.84 -0.88 -2.82
N SER A 213 -21.37 -1.51 -1.76
CA SER A 213 -21.22 -2.93 -1.45
C SER A 213 -22.44 -3.43 -0.67
N ASN A 214 -22.84 -4.67 -0.95
CA ASN A 214 -23.86 -5.43 -0.23
C ASN A 214 -23.27 -6.22 0.95
N VAL A 215 -21.94 -6.37 1.02
CA VAL A 215 -21.26 -7.19 2.03
C VAL A 215 -20.42 -6.36 3.02
N ILE A 216 -19.76 -5.33 2.51
CA ILE A 216 -18.94 -4.37 3.26
C ILE A 216 -19.86 -3.25 3.72
N SER A 217 -20.08 -3.18 5.03
CA SER A 217 -20.93 -2.17 5.67
C SER A 217 -20.13 -0.91 5.99
N LYS A 218 -20.81 0.17 6.36
CA LYS A 218 -20.16 1.42 6.79
C LYS A 218 -19.20 1.21 7.96
N ASP A 219 -19.51 0.30 8.88
CA ASP A 219 -18.66 0.02 10.04
C ASP A 219 -17.36 -0.72 9.66
N ASP A 220 -17.31 -1.34 8.47
CA ASP A 220 -16.12 -1.99 7.94
C ASP A 220 -15.18 -1.00 7.23
N ILE A 221 -15.68 0.20 6.92
CA ILE A 221 -14.96 1.22 6.15
C ILE A 221 -14.27 2.21 7.09
N VAL A 222 -13.05 2.60 6.74
CA VAL A 222 -12.29 3.66 7.40
C VAL A 222 -11.62 4.56 6.37
N LEU A 223 -11.40 5.82 6.73
CA LEU A 223 -10.56 6.70 5.91
C LEU A 223 -9.09 6.31 6.05
N LEU A 224 -8.29 6.54 5.01
CA LEU A 224 -6.84 6.29 5.05
C LEU A 224 -6.19 7.02 6.24
N LYS A 225 -6.57 8.28 6.49
CA LYS A 225 -6.05 9.05 7.62
C LYS A 225 -6.40 8.41 8.97
N GLU A 226 -7.61 7.90 9.15
CA GLU A 226 -8.03 7.24 10.39
C GLU A 226 -7.26 5.94 10.63
N ALA A 227 -7.03 5.16 9.56
CA ALA A 227 -6.18 3.97 9.61
C ALA A 227 -4.76 4.34 10.07
N LEU A 228 -4.19 5.40 9.50
CA LEU A 228 -2.87 5.92 9.86
C LEU A 228 -2.80 6.45 11.30
N ASP A 229 -3.80 7.21 11.75
CA ASP A 229 -3.90 7.69 13.13
C ASP A 229 -3.96 6.50 14.12
N LYS A 230 -4.69 5.44 13.78
CA LYS A 230 -4.78 4.22 14.60
C LYS A 230 -3.45 3.48 14.66
N ILE A 231 -2.71 3.40 13.54
CA ILE A 231 -1.37 2.82 13.49
C ILE A 231 -0.42 3.63 14.36
N TYR A 232 -0.42 4.96 14.22
CA TYR A 232 0.40 5.87 15.00
C TYR A 232 0.19 5.68 16.51
N LYS A 233 -1.08 5.67 16.97
CA LYS A 233 -1.42 5.38 18.39
C LYS A 233 -0.86 4.03 18.85
N LYS A 234 -0.94 2.99 18.01
CA LYS A 234 -0.40 1.67 18.32
C LYS A 234 1.13 1.67 18.42
N LEU A 235 1.82 2.48 17.62
CA LEU A 235 3.26 2.68 17.70
C LEU A 235 3.65 3.41 19.00
N GLU A 236 2.92 4.46 19.38
CA GLU A 236 3.17 5.19 20.64
C GLU A 236 2.98 4.31 21.88
N LEU A 237 1.90 3.54 21.93
CA LEU A 237 1.64 2.62 23.05
C LEU A 237 2.76 1.61 23.25
N LYS A 238 3.36 1.13 22.15
CA LYS A 238 4.46 0.15 22.21
C LYS A 238 5.81 0.79 22.58
N LYS A 239 6.07 2.03 22.18
CA LYS A 239 7.28 2.76 22.63
C LYS A 239 7.33 2.91 24.16
N ASN A 240 6.18 3.08 24.82
CA ASN A 240 6.11 3.21 26.27
C ASN A 240 6.29 1.88 27.03
N ILE A 241 6.20 0.74 26.34
CA ILE A 241 6.36 -0.59 26.94
C ILE A 241 7.83 -1.05 26.90
N ASP A 242 8.59 -0.68 25.87
CA ASP A 242 10.02 -1.05 25.73
C ASP A 242 10.98 -0.15 26.57
N ILE A 243 10.47 0.75 27.42
CA ILE A 243 11.26 1.65 28.31
C ILE A 243 11.07 1.27 29.80
N ARG A 244 10.44 0.14 30.11
CA ARG A 244 10.31 -0.40 31.48
C ARG A 244 10.90 -1.80 31.57
#